data_AF-A0A8J7CY34-F1
#
_entry.id   AF-A0A8J7CY34-F1
#
_cell.length_a   1.000
_cell.length_b   1.000
_cell.length_c   1.000
_cell.angle_alpha   90.00
_cell.angle_beta   90.00
_cell.angle_gamma   90.00
#
_symmetry.space_group_name_H-M   'P 1'
#
loop_
_entity.id
_entity.type
_entity.pdbx_description
1 polymer ?
#
loop_
_entity_poly.entity_id
_entity_poly.type
_entity_poly.pdbx_seq_one_letter_code
_entity_poly.pdbx_strand_id
1 'polypeptide(L)'
;MRERKGLLLGLVVLILLGLFMQTVLGAGNTEQQLQEKLSQLKKQQGSVQSKSNEIVGKLRQNQSTQKKLKDEIYYLDLKMNELQGKIDQLQQEIDATEVKANQAAKELDQAALRVAERDKLLKTRVKAIYETGNVSYLEVLLDSSSLGDFLSRLDMVEKVVASDKAILEKNKKDQALIAERKKEIDAYLADLEKKYAEQRRQKEQLASLSKQRSVQIAS
;
A
#
# COMPACT_ATOMS: atom_id res chain seq x y z
N MET A 1 27.23 -35.64 -28.21
CA MET A 1 28.39 -35.93 -27.33
C MET A 1 29.28 -37.08 -27.80
N ARG A 2 28.75 -38.09 -28.52
CA ARG A 2 29.54 -39.23 -29.04
C ARG A 2 30.52 -38.85 -30.17
N GLU A 3 30.13 -37.96 -31.08
CA GLU A 3 30.98 -37.58 -32.23
C GLU A 3 32.25 -36.79 -31.85
N ARG A 4 32.16 -35.92 -30.83
CA ARG A 4 33.33 -35.17 -30.31
C ARG A 4 34.35 -36.07 -29.62
N LYS A 5 33.91 -37.19 -29.03
CA LYS A 5 34.80 -38.19 -28.41
C LYS A 5 35.54 -39.03 -29.46
N GLY A 6 34.89 -39.37 -30.58
CA GLY A 6 35.52 -40.06 -31.71
C GLY A 6 36.59 -39.20 -32.41
N LEU A 7 36.34 -37.90 -32.54
CA LEU A 7 37.27 -36.94 -33.15
C LEU A 7 38.55 -36.74 -32.30
N LEU A 8 38.42 -36.74 -30.97
CA LEU A 8 39.55 -36.66 -30.04
C LEU A 8 40.40 -37.94 -30.02
N LEU A 9 39.76 -39.12 -30.11
CA LEU A 9 40.46 -40.41 -30.21
C LEU A 9 41.24 -40.54 -31.53
N GLY A 10 40.66 -40.11 -32.65
CA GLY A 10 41.35 -40.09 -33.94
C GLY A 10 42.58 -39.18 -33.95
N LEU A 11 42.51 -38.02 -33.28
CA LEU A 11 43.62 -37.07 -33.17
C LEU A 11 44.79 -37.64 -32.34
N VAL A 12 44.51 -38.33 -31.23
CA VAL A 12 45.56 -38.98 -30.41
C VAL A 12 46.24 -40.11 -31.16
N VAL A 13 45.48 -40.91 -31.93
CA VAL A 13 46.02 -42.01 -32.74
C VAL A 13 46.90 -41.50 -33.89
N LEU A 14 46.52 -40.41 -34.55
CA LEU A 14 47.34 -39.75 -35.60
C LEU A 14 48.65 -39.17 -35.05
N ILE A 15 48.64 -38.60 -33.83
CA ILE A 15 49.85 -38.11 -33.16
C ILE A 15 50.78 -39.27 -32.80
N LEU A 16 50.23 -40.41 -32.36
CA LEU A 16 51.01 -41.62 -32.03
C LEU A 16 51.61 -42.29 -33.29
N LEU A 17 50.87 -42.35 -34.40
CA LEU A 17 51.36 -42.89 -35.68
C LEU A 17 52.45 -42.01 -36.31
N GLY A 18 52.32 -40.68 -36.20
CA GLY A 18 53.35 -39.73 -36.65
C GLY A 18 54.67 -39.82 -35.86
N LEU A 19 54.60 -40.23 -34.58
CA LEU A 19 55.78 -40.46 -33.74
C LEU A 19 56.51 -41.76 -34.07
N PHE A 20 55.82 -42.80 -34.54
CA PHE A 20 56.43 -44.10 -34.87
C PHE A 20 57.21 -44.07 -36.21
N MET A 21 56.87 -43.17 -37.13
CA MET A 21 57.57 -43.06 -38.42
C MET A 21 58.90 -42.27 -38.33
N GLN A 22 59.12 -41.49 -37.25
CA GLN A 22 60.34 -40.70 -37.05
C GLN A 22 61.46 -41.45 -36.30
N THR A 23 61.22 -42.66 -35.79
CA THR A 23 62.20 -43.42 -35.00
C THR A 23 63.07 -44.37 -35.85
N VAL A 24 62.76 -44.59 -37.12
CA VAL A 24 63.44 -45.60 -37.96
C VAL A 24 64.66 -45.07 -38.73
N LEU A 25 64.86 -43.75 -38.85
CA LEU A 25 65.97 -43.17 -39.62
C LEU A 25 66.61 -41.97 -38.89
N GLY A 26 67.65 -42.23 -38.06
CA GLY A 26 68.51 -41.18 -37.52
C GLY A 26 68.89 -41.38 -36.05
N ALA A 27 69.97 -42.12 -35.81
CA ALA A 27 70.66 -42.17 -34.52
C ALA A 27 71.65 -41.00 -34.44
N GLY A 28 71.42 -40.05 -33.52
CA GLY A 28 72.39 -38.97 -33.26
C GLY A 28 71.93 -37.88 -32.29
N ASN A 29 70.71 -37.32 -32.47
CA ASN A 29 70.22 -36.16 -31.68
C ASN A 29 68.81 -36.37 -31.07
N THR A 30 68.29 -37.59 -31.16
CA THR A 30 66.87 -37.91 -30.97
C THR A 30 66.45 -37.96 -29.50
N GLU A 31 67.39 -38.25 -28.59
CA GLU A 31 67.11 -38.49 -27.18
C GLU A 31 66.98 -37.20 -26.36
N GLN A 32 67.82 -36.18 -26.64
CA GLN A 32 67.67 -34.84 -26.06
C GLN A 32 66.39 -34.15 -26.53
N GLN A 33 66.07 -34.23 -27.82
CA GLN A 33 64.83 -33.66 -28.37
C GLN A 33 63.58 -34.36 -27.81
N LEU A 34 63.65 -35.67 -27.59
CA LEU A 34 62.57 -36.43 -26.96
C LEU A 34 62.39 -36.05 -25.48
N GLN A 35 63.49 -35.86 -24.73
CA GLN A 35 63.44 -35.40 -23.34
C GLN A 35 62.91 -33.95 -23.23
N GLU A 36 63.29 -33.05 -24.13
CA GLU A 36 62.74 -31.69 -24.18
C GLU A 36 61.24 -31.71 -24.45
N LYS A 37 60.77 -32.51 -25.42
CA LYS A 37 59.33 -32.68 -25.68
C LYS A 37 58.59 -33.28 -24.48
N LEU A 38 59.16 -34.27 -23.80
CA LEU A 38 58.59 -34.86 -22.59
C LEU A 38 58.49 -33.84 -21.44
N SER A 39 59.52 -33.01 -21.27
CA SER A 39 59.55 -31.93 -20.28
C SER A 39 58.49 -30.86 -20.59
N GLN A 40 58.37 -30.46 -21.86
CA GLN A 40 57.34 -29.53 -22.32
C GLN A 40 55.92 -30.09 -22.13
N LEU A 41 55.70 -31.37 -22.46
CA LEU A 41 54.42 -32.06 -22.24
C LEU A 41 54.07 -32.14 -20.74
N LYS A 42 55.03 -32.49 -19.87
CA LYS A 42 54.82 -32.46 -18.41
C LYS A 42 54.49 -31.06 -17.90
N LYS A 43 55.17 -30.03 -18.39
CA LYS A 43 54.86 -28.62 -18.05
C LYS A 43 53.47 -28.22 -18.53
N GLN A 44 53.10 -28.58 -19.77
CA GLN A 44 51.76 -28.34 -20.31
C GLN A 44 50.69 -29.07 -19.50
N GLN A 45 50.88 -30.35 -19.15
CA GLN A 45 49.99 -31.12 -18.30
C GLN A 45 49.80 -30.46 -16.93
N GLY A 46 50.88 -30.02 -16.29
CA GLY A 46 50.82 -29.28 -15.03
C GLY A 46 50.05 -27.96 -15.15
N SER A 47 50.27 -27.21 -16.24
CA SER A 47 49.55 -25.96 -16.50
C SER A 47 48.05 -26.16 -16.74
N VAL A 48 47.67 -27.22 -17.46
CA VAL A 48 46.27 -27.59 -17.72
C VAL A 48 45.59 -28.04 -16.44
N GLN A 49 46.27 -28.83 -15.60
CA GLN A 49 45.75 -29.23 -14.29
C GLN A 49 45.51 -28.04 -13.37
N SER A 50 46.45 -27.09 -13.34
CA SER A 50 46.30 -25.85 -12.56
C SER A 50 45.11 -25.00 -13.04
N LYS A 51 44.99 -24.79 -14.36
CA LYS A 51 43.83 -24.11 -14.96
C LYS A 51 42.52 -24.84 -14.68
N SER A 52 42.51 -26.17 -14.73
CA SER A 52 41.33 -26.99 -14.40
C SER A 52 40.91 -26.78 -12.94
N ASN A 53 41.86 -26.80 -12.00
CA ASN A 53 41.58 -26.57 -10.58
C ASN A 53 41.06 -25.15 -10.34
N GLU A 54 41.63 -24.14 -11.02
CA GLU A 54 41.15 -22.75 -10.95
C GLU A 54 39.72 -22.62 -11.47
N ILE A 55 39.40 -23.22 -12.62
CA ILE A 55 38.05 -23.21 -13.20
C ILE A 55 37.06 -23.92 -12.27
N VAL A 56 37.41 -25.06 -11.69
CA VAL A 56 36.55 -25.77 -10.72
C VAL A 56 36.34 -24.92 -9.46
N GLY A 57 37.36 -24.20 -8.99
CA GLY A 57 37.24 -23.24 -7.90
C GLY A 57 36.27 -22.11 -8.21
N LYS A 58 36.44 -21.46 -9.37
CA LYS A 58 35.54 -20.41 -9.88
C LYS A 58 34.11 -20.91 -10.05
N LEU A 59 33.93 -22.13 -10.54
CA LEU A 59 32.60 -22.73 -10.71
C LEU A 59 31.90 -22.92 -9.37
N ARG A 60 32.60 -23.45 -8.35
CA ARG A 60 32.06 -23.61 -7.00
C ARG A 60 31.72 -22.27 -6.36
N GLN A 61 32.58 -21.27 -6.53
CA GLN A 61 32.32 -19.91 -6.05
C GLN A 61 31.07 -19.33 -6.72
N ASN A 62 30.95 -19.44 -8.05
CA ASN A 62 29.78 -18.96 -8.79
C ASN A 62 28.50 -19.68 -8.37
N GLN A 63 28.53 -21.00 -8.15
CA GLN A 63 27.38 -21.75 -7.64
C GLN A 63 26.95 -21.27 -6.24
N SER A 64 27.91 -21.02 -5.35
CA SER A 64 27.64 -20.49 -4.01
C SER A 64 27.02 -19.08 -4.07
N THR A 65 27.58 -18.19 -4.89
CA THR A 65 27.05 -16.84 -5.13
C THR A 65 25.64 -16.92 -5.72
N GLN A 66 25.40 -17.78 -6.72
CA GLN A 66 24.08 -17.96 -7.33
C GLN A 66 23.04 -18.41 -6.30
N LYS A 67 23.41 -19.33 -5.39
CA LYS A 67 22.50 -19.77 -4.33
C LYS A 67 22.14 -18.61 -3.39
N LYS A 68 23.13 -17.85 -2.92
CA LYS A 68 22.92 -16.70 -2.05
C LYS A 68 22.01 -15.64 -2.69
N LEU A 69 22.26 -15.30 -3.95
CA LEU A 69 21.43 -14.35 -4.70
C LEU A 69 19.98 -14.85 -4.83
N LYS A 70 19.76 -16.14 -5.10
CA LYS A 70 18.40 -16.71 -5.14
C LYS A 70 17.69 -16.61 -3.79
N ASP A 71 18.38 -16.94 -2.70
CA ASP A 71 17.82 -16.85 -1.36
C ASP A 71 17.46 -15.39 -1.00
N GLU A 72 18.30 -14.44 -1.40
CA GLU A 72 18.07 -13.00 -1.16
C GLU A 72 16.92 -12.44 -2.02
N ILE A 73 16.85 -12.80 -3.31
CA ILE A 73 15.72 -12.44 -4.19
C ILE A 73 14.41 -12.99 -3.61
N TYR A 74 14.39 -14.24 -3.15
CA TYR A 74 13.21 -14.85 -2.54
C TYR A 74 12.76 -14.10 -1.28
N TYR A 75 13.71 -13.70 -0.43
CA TYR A 75 13.40 -12.91 0.76
C TYR A 75 12.87 -11.51 0.43
N LEU A 76 13.42 -10.86 -0.60
CA LEU A 76 12.91 -9.58 -1.12
C LEU A 76 11.48 -9.73 -1.65
N ASP A 77 11.19 -10.80 -2.40
CA ASP A 77 9.85 -11.10 -2.91
C ASP A 77 8.83 -11.26 -1.78
N LEU A 78 9.18 -11.99 -0.71
CA LEU A 78 8.31 -12.13 0.46
C LEU A 78 8.01 -10.78 1.12
N LYS A 79 9.04 -9.95 1.34
CA LYS A 79 8.85 -8.61 1.93
C LYS A 79 8.00 -7.70 1.07
N MET A 80 8.22 -7.74 -0.25
CA MET A 80 7.44 -6.94 -1.20
C MET A 80 5.97 -7.35 -1.17
N ASN A 81 5.67 -8.65 -1.13
CA ASN A 81 4.30 -9.16 -1.03
C ASN A 81 3.64 -8.78 0.30
N GLU A 82 4.35 -8.89 1.42
CA GLU A 82 3.84 -8.46 2.73
C GLU A 82 3.50 -6.96 2.72
N LEU A 83 4.39 -6.14 2.17
CA LEU A 83 4.21 -4.69 2.09
C LEU A 83 3.07 -4.30 1.15
N GLN A 84 2.91 -5.00 0.03
CA GLN A 84 1.75 -4.82 -0.87
C GLN A 84 0.44 -5.14 -0.14
N GLY A 85 0.39 -6.24 0.62
CA GLY A 85 -0.79 -6.58 1.42
C GLY A 85 -1.15 -5.51 2.46
N LYS A 86 -0.14 -4.90 3.11
CA LYS A 86 -0.35 -3.77 4.04
C LYS A 86 -0.87 -2.53 3.33
N ILE A 87 -0.36 -2.22 2.14
CA ILE A 87 -0.84 -1.10 1.31
C ILE A 87 -2.31 -1.30 0.92
N ASP A 88 -2.67 -2.53 0.51
CA ASP A 88 -4.03 -2.86 0.11
C ASP A 88 -5.01 -2.76 1.29
N GLN A 89 -4.60 -3.26 2.47
CA GLN A 89 -5.39 -3.11 3.70
C GLN A 89 -5.55 -1.62 4.08
N LEU A 90 -4.48 -0.83 4.04
CA LEU A 90 -4.56 0.61 4.30
C LEU A 90 -5.49 1.31 3.31
N GLN A 91 -5.50 0.91 2.04
CA GLN A 91 -6.44 1.48 1.07
C GLN A 91 -7.88 1.18 1.44
N GLN A 92 -8.21 -0.04 1.85
CA GLN A 92 -9.56 -0.38 2.31
C GLN A 92 -9.97 0.42 3.55
N GLU A 93 -9.05 0.62 4.50
CA GLU A 93 -9.29 1.43 5.69
C GLU A 93 -9.48 2.91 5.37
N ILE A 94 -8.77 3.44 4.37
CA ILE A 94 -8.95 4.80 3.84
C ILE A 94 -10.35 4.92 3.25
N ASP A 95 -10.72 4.05 2.31
CA ASP A 95 -12.01 4.09 1.62
C ASP A 95 -13.18 4.02 2.63
N ALA A 96 -13.06 3.16 3.65
CA ALA A 96 -14.06 3.04 4.71
C ALA A 96 -14.15 4.31 5.58
N THR A 97 -13.04 4.96 5.91
CA THR A 97 -13.05 6.22 6.66
C THR A 97 -13.63 7.36 5.80
N GLU A 98 -13.33 7.43 4.51
CA GLU A 98 -13.90 8.44 3.60
C GLU A 98 -15.42 8.32 3.48
N VAL A 99 -15.95 7.09 3.39
CA VAL A 99 -17.40 6.85 3.40
C VAL A 99 -18.04 7.37 4.69
N LYS A 100 -17.43 7.11 5.85
CA LYS A 100 -17.92 7.60 7.14
C LYS A 100 -17.87 9.12 7.23
N ALA A 101 -16.78 9.74 6.79
CA ALA A 101 -16.64 11.20 6.76
C ALA A 101 -17.72 11.85 5.87
N ASN A 102 -17.95 11.29 4.68
CA ASN A 102 -18.99 11.77 3.76
C ASN A 102 -20.40 11.61 4.34
N GLN A 103 -20.67 10.53 5.05
CA GLN A 103 -21.96 10.34 5.71
C GLN A 103 -22.17 11.36 6.84
N ALA A 104 -21.15 11.57 7.69
CA ALA A 104 -21.21 12.58 8.75
C ALA A 104 -21.39 14.00 8.20
N ALA A 105 -20.76 14.33 7.06
CA ALA A 105 -20.93 15.62 6.38
C ALA A 105 -22.37 15.81 5.88
N LYS A 106 -22.97 14.80 5.26
CA LYS A 106 -24.38 14.86 4.83
C LYS A 106 -25.34 15.04 6.02
N GLU A 107 -25.11 14.34 7.12
CA GLU A 107 -25.92 14.46 8.33
C GLU A 107 -25.79 15.85 8.97
N LEU A 108 -24.58 16.41 8.96
CA LEU A 108 -24.32 17.78 9.39
C LEU A 108 -25.08 18.79 8.53
N ASP A 109 -25.02 18.68 7.20
CA ASP A 109 -25.71 19.59 6.29
C ASP A 109 -27.23 19.55 6.50
N GLN A 110 -27.79 18.34 6.61
CA GLN A 110 -29.22 18.17 6.89
C GLN A 110 -29.62 18.76 8.25
N ALA A 111 -28.80 18.56 9.29
CA ALA A 111 -29.06 19.13 10.60
C ALA A 111 -28.97 20.67 10.57
N ALA A 112 -27.98 21.23 9.87
CA ALA A 112 -27.81 22.67 9.71
C ALA A 112 -29.01 23.31 9.00
N LEU A 113 -29.54 22.66 7.94
CA LEU A 113 -30.76 23.11 7.27
C LEU A 113 -31.98 23.11 8.20
N ARG A 114 -32.17 22.03 8.97
CA ARG A 114 -33.27 21.95 9.95
C ARG A 114 -33.16 23.03 11.02
N VAL A 115 -31.95 23.31 11.51
CA VAL A 115 -31.71 24.38 12.49
C VAL A 115 -32.04 25.74 11.89
N ALA A 116 -31.57 26.02 10.67
CA ALA A 116 -31.82 27.31 10.01
C ALA A 116 -33.33 27.55 9.76
N GLU A 117 -34.07 26.52 9.32
CA GLU A 117 -35.50 26.59 9.11
C GLU A 117 -36.26 26.85 10.42
N ARG A 118 -35.93 26.09 11.48
CA ARG A 118 -36.57 26.22 12.78
C ARG A 118 -36.23 27.55 13.46
N ASP A 119 -35.00 28.03 13.32
CA ASP A 119 -34.60 29.35 13.82
C ASP A 119 -35.40 30.47 13.14
N LYS A 120 -35.59 30.39 11.82
CA LYS A 120 -36.40 31.37 11.09
C LYS A 120 -37.85 31.35 11.55
N LEU A 121 -38.42 30.15 11.74
CA LEU A 121 -39.80 29.99 12.22
C LEU A 121 -39.96 30.57 13.64
N LEU A 122 -39.07 30.19 14.57
CA LEU A 122 -39.11 30.66 15.95
C LEU A 122 -38.90 32.18 16.03
N LYS A 123 -37.96 32.75 15.26
CA LYS A 123 -37.76 34.21 15.20
C LYS A 123 -39.00 34.95 14.70
N THR A 124 -39.67 34.40 13.69
CA THR A 124 -40.92 34.99 13.16
C THR A 124 -42.02 34.97 14.22
N ARG A 125 -42.15 33.87 14.97
CA ARG A 125 -43.14 33.74 16.06
C ARG A 125 -42.84 34.68 17.22
N VAL A 126 -41.59 34.74 17.68
CA VAL A 126 -41.17 35.65 18.76
C VAL A 126 -41.39 37.11 18.34
N LYS A 127 -41.08 37.44 17.08
CA LYS A 127 -41.34 38.77 16.52
C LYS A 127 -42.84 39.09 16.53
N ALA A 128 -43.69 38.17 16.08
CA ALA A 128 -45.15 38.36 16.11
C ALA A 128 -45.67 38.56 17.55
N ILE A 129 -45.18 37.78 18.52
CA ILE A 129 -45.52 37.94 19.94
C ILE A 129 -45.12 39.33 20.45
N TYR A 130 -43.93 39.82 20.06
CA TYR A 130 -43.44 41.14 20.44
C TYR A 130 -44.21 42.28 19.77
N GLU A 131 -44.47 42.19 18.46
CA GLU A 131 -45.19 43.20 17.66
C GLU A 131 -46.66 43.31 18.05
N THR A 132 -47.27 42.22 18.50
CA THR A 132 -48.66 42.22 18.99
C THR A 132 -48.79 42.93 20.35
N GLY A 133 -47.66 43.22 21.03
CA GLY A 133 -47.49 44.23 22.09
C GLY A 133 -48.48 44.22 23.26
N ASN A 134 -48.02 43.97 24.49
CA ASN A 134 -48.75 44.12 25.77
C ASN A 134 -50.11 43.42 25.95
N VAL A 135 -50.74 42.86 24.91
CA VAL A 135 -51.93 42.03 25.06
C VAL A 135 -51.48 40.70 25.65
N SER A 136 -51.73 40.52 26.95
CA SER A 136 -51.40 39.26 27.62
C SER A 136 -52.16 38.12 26.95
N TYR A 137 -51.60 36.90 26.92
CA TYR A 137 -52.39 35.70 26.57
C TYR A 137 -53.68 35.66 27.41
N LEU A 138 -53.64 36.16 28.65
CA LEU A 138 -54.83 36.32 29.50
C LEU A 138 -55.86 37.29 28.90
N GLU A 139 -55.43 38.39 28.29
CA GLU A 139 -56.33 39.38 27.69
C GLU A 139 -56.99 38.84 26.42
N VAL A 140 -56.25 38.09 25.58
CA VAL A 140 -56.81 37.38 24.40
C VAL A 140 -57.83 36.30 24.81
N LEU A 141 -57.56 35.60 25.92
CA LEU A 141 -58.47 34.61 26.47
C LEU A 141 -59.71 35.27 27.07
N LEU A 142 -59.55 36.37 27.81
CA LEU A 142 -60.65 37.09 28.47
C LEU A 142 -61.53 37.90 27.51
N ASP A 143 -61.04 38.25 26.32
CA ASP A 143 -61.82 38.86 25.22
C ASP A 143 -62.65 37.83 24.42
N SER A 144 -63.07 36.73 25.07
CA SER A 144 -63.89 35.69 24.44
C SER A 144 -65.38 35.99 24.57
N SER A 145 -66.16 35.66 23.54
CA SER A 145 -67.60 35.98 23.50
C SER A 145 -68.48 34.99 24.29
N SER A 146 -67.92 33.84 24.69
CA SER A 146 -68.61 32.81 25.46
C SER A 146 -67.61 31.86 26.14
N LEU A 147 -68.07 31.06 27.11
CA LEU A 147 -67.25 30.03 27.76
C LEU A 147 -66.72 28.98 26.75
N GLY A 148 -67.48 28.65 25.71
CA GLY A 148 -67.03 27.74 24.65
C GLY A 148 -65.90 28.32 23.78
N ASP A 149 -65.99 29.63 23.48
CA ASP A 149 -64.93 30.37 22.77
C ASP A 149 -63.66 30.48 23.65
N PHE A 150 -63.82 30.78 24.94
CA PHE A 150 -62.72 30.78 25.91
C PHE A 150 -61.94 29.45 25.91
N LEU A 151 -62.65 28.32 26.08
CA LEU A 151 -62.03 26.99 26.14
C LEU A 151 -61.35 26.62 24.80
N SER A 152 -61.94 27.02 23.68
CA SER A 152 -61.36 26.80 22.35
C SER A 152 -60.06 27.59 22.15
N ARG A 153 -60.04 28.86 22.56
CA ARG A 153 -58.83 29.71 22.53
C ARG A 153 -57.76 29.18 23.48
N LEU A 154 -58.14 28.71 24.67
CA LEU A 154 -57.21 28.12 25.64
C LEU A 154 -56.53 26.87 25.08
N ASP A 155 -57.29 25.94 24.50
CA ASP A 155 -56.77 24.75 23.83
C ASP A 155 -55.82 25.13 22.66
N MET A 156 -56.17 26.17 21.89
CA MET A 156 -55.31 26.66 20.80
C MET A 156 -53.98 27.22 21.32
N VAL A 157 -54.01 28.05 22.37
CA VAL A 157 -52.80 28.61 23.00
C VAL A 157 -51.92 27.50 23.56
N GLU A 158 -52.50 26.52 24.25
CA GLU A 158 -51.76 25.38 24.79
C GLU A 158 -51.07 24.58 23.68
N LYS A 159 -51.78 24.30 22.57
CA LYS A 159 -51.21 23.61 21.39
C LYS A 159 -50.07 24.39 20.74
N VAL A 160 -50.20 25.71 20.63
CA VAL A 160 -49.13 26.57 20.07
C VAL A 160 -47.89 26.52 20.95
N VAL A 161 -48.03 26.71 22.26
CA VAL A 161 -46.92 26.68 23.22
C VAL A 161 -46.25 25.30 23.25
N ALA A 162 -47.04 24.22 23.25
CA ALA A 162 -46.52 22.86 23.18
C ALA A 162 -45.74 22.61 21.87
N SER A 163 -46.24 23.10 20.74
CA SER A 163 -45.56 23.01 19.45
C SER A 163 -44.24 23.77 19.45
N ASP A 164 -44.21 25.00 19.97
CA ASP A 164 -43.00 25.82 20.02
C ASP A 164 -41.93 25.21 20.94
N LYS A 165 -42.35 24.66 22.09
CA LYS A 165 -41.45 23.90 22.96
C LYS A 165 -40.89 22.68 22.23
N ALA A 166 -41.71 21.94 21.49
CA ALA A 166 -41.25 20.78 20.73
C ALA A 166 -40.27 21.17 19.61
N ILE A 167 -40.51 22.28 18.92
CA ILE A 167 -39.59 22.82 17.90
C ILE A 167 -38.26 23.21 18.54
N LEU A 168 -38.29 23.93 19.68
CA LEU A 168 -37.10 24.34 20.42
C LEU A 168 -36.26 23.12 20.85
N GLU A 169 -36.89 22.10 21.42
CA GLU A 169 -36.17 20.89 21.85
C GLU A 169 -35.57 20.10 20.68
N LYS A 170 -36.29 20.00 19.55
CA LYS A 170 -35.73 19.41 18.33
C LYS A 170 -34.56 20.25 17.79
N ASN A 171 -34.65 21.58 17.88
CA ASN A 171 -33.59 22.49 17.44
C ASN A 171 -32.32 22.34 18.29
N LYS A 172 -32.45 22.28 19.62
CA LYS A 172 -31.33 22.01 20.53
C LYS A 172 -30.65 20.68 20.23
N LYS A 173 -31.44 19.63 19.97
CA LYS A 173 -30.90 18.31 19.58
C LYS A 173 -30.12 18.37 18.27
N ASP A 174 -30.63 19.06 17.25
CA ASP A 174 -29.92 19.22 15.99
C ASP A 174 -28.66 20.10 16.13
N GLN A 175 -28.66 21.11 17.00
CA GLN A 175 -27.45 21.88 17.31
C GLN A 175 -26.36 21.03 17.99
N ALA A 176 -26.75 20.15 18.93
CA ALA A 176 -25.84 19.20 19.55
C ALA A 176 -25.29 18.20 18.51
N LEU A 177 -26.16 17.68 17.63
CA LEU A 177 -25.76 16.80 16.54
C LEU A 177 -24.76 17.48 15.60
N ILE A 178 -24.96 18.74 15.22
CA ILE A 178 -24.00 19.50 14.40
C ILE A 178 -22.63 19.56 15.07
N ALA A 179 -22.58 19.87 16.37
CA ALA A 179 -21.32 19.94 17.11
C ALA A 179 -20.60 18.59 17.16
N GLU A 180 -21.36 17.51 17.38
CA GLU A 180 -20.85 16.14 17.36
C GLU A 180 -20.30 15.76 15.98
N ARG A 181 -21.06 16.00 14.89
CA ARG A 181 -20.62 15.67 13.53
C ARG A 181 -19.41 16.46 13.07
N LYS A 182 -19.27 17.73 13.47
CA LYS A 182 -18.04 18.50 13.23
C LYS A 182 -16.83 17.82 13.85
N LYS A 183 -16.95 17.42 15.12
CA LYS A 183 -15.88 16.72 15.84
C LYS A 183 -15.54 15.37 15.21
N GLU A 184 -16.55 14.61 14.78
CA GLU A 184 -16.35 13.34 14.06
C GLU A 184 -15.60 13.57 12.74
N ILE A 185 -16.01 14.55 11.94
CA ILE A 185 -15.36 14.89 10.67
C ILE A 185 -13.90 15.29 10.90
N ASP A 186 -13.62 16.15 11.88
CA ASP A 186 -12.24 16.55 12.20
C ASP A 186 -11.38 15.33 12.59
N ALA A 187 -11.95 14.40 13.36
CA ALA A 187 -11.27 13.16 13.73
C ALA A 187 -11.03 12.25 12.51
N TYR A 188 -11.99 12.12 11.60
CA TYR A 188 -11.83 11.34 10.38
C TYR A 188 -10.79 11.94 9.43
N LEU A 189 -10.76 13.27 9.28
CA LEU A 189 -9.75 13.95 8.47
C LEU A 189 -8.35 13.75 9.02
N ALA A 190 -8.17 13.85 10.34
CA ALA A 190 -6.90 13.60 11.00
C ALA A 190 -6.45 12.12 10.89
N ASP A 191 -7.39 11.17 10.92
CA ASP A 191 -7.11 9.75 10.69
C ASP A 191 -6.71 9.48 9.23
N LEU A 192 -7.43 10.07 8.28
CA LEU A 192 -7.12 9.97 6.85
C LEU A 192 -5.74 10.52 6.53
N GLU A 193 -5.37 11.68 7.07
CA GLU A 193 -4.05 12.28 6.86
C GLU A 193 -2.93 11.31 7.29
N LYS A 194 -3.08 10.68 8.47
CA LYS A 194 -2.12 9.70 8.97
C LYS A 194 -2.05 8.46 8.08
N LYS A 195 -3.20 7.92 7.66
CA LYS A 195 -3.27 6.74 6.79
C LYS A 195 -2.65 7.01 5.42
N TYR A 196 -2.93 8.17 4.81
CA TYR A 196 -2.32 8.57 3.55
C TYR A 196 -0.80 8.74 3.66
N ALA A 197 -0.32 9.35 4.75
CA ALA A 197 1.11 9.49 5.01
C ALA A 197 1.80 8.13 5.16
N GLU A 198 1.18 7.21 5.91
CA GLU A 198 1.70 5.86 6.09
C GLU A 198 1.68 5.06 4.78
N GLN A 199 0.58 5.11 4.02
CA GLN A 199 0.48 4.44 2.73
C GLN A 199 1.56 4.94 1.75
N ARG A 200 1.84 6.25 1.74
CA ARG A 200 2.91 6.82 0.93
C ARG A 200 4.29 6.28 1.33
N ARG A 201 4.59 6.23 2.63
CA ARG A 201 5.85 5.65 3.15
C ARG A 201 6.02 4.20 2.73
N GLN A 202 4.94 3.40 2.81
CA GLN A 202 4.97 2.00 2.40
C GLN A 202 5.18 1.85 0.89
N LYS A 203 4.55 2.69 0.06
CA LYS A 203 4.78 2.72 -1.40
C LYS A 203 6.23 3.08 -1.74
N GLU A 204 6.81 4.05 -1.04
CA GLU A 204 8.23 4.44 -1.21
C GLU A 204 9.17 3.29 -0.82
N GLN A 205 8.89 2.60 0.29
CA GLN A 205 9.65 1.42 0.71
C GLN A 205 9.52 0.26 -0.29
N LEU A 206 8.33 0.01 -0.84
CA LEU A 206 8.10 -1.02 -1.85
C LEU A 206 8.90 -0.72 -3.13
N ALA A 207 8.92 0.53 -3.58
CA ALA A 207 9.71 0.95 -4.73
C ALA A 207 11.22 0.75 -4.50
N SER A 208 11.70 1.04 -3.29
CA SER A 208 13.10 0.80 -2.91
C SER A 208 13.47 -0.69 -2.95
N LEU A 209 12.62 -1.56 -2.38
CA LEU A 209 12.84 -3.01 -2.42
C LEU A 209 12.79 -3.56 -3.85
N SER A 210 11.87 -3.08 -4.68
CA SER A 210 11.78 -3.45 -6.11
C SER A 210 13.05 -3.07 -6.87
N LYS A 211 13.62 -1.89 -6.59
CA LYS A 211 14.90 -1.46 -7.16
C LYS A 211 16.05 -2.36 -6.68
N GLN A 212 16.13 -2.67 -5.39
CA GLN A 212 17.16 -3.56 -4.84
C GLN A 212 17.10 -4.94 -5.48
N ARG A 213 15.90 -5.50 -5.63
CA ARG A 213 15.67 -6.79 -6.29
C ARG A 213 16.13 -6.77 -7.75
N SER A 214 15.82 -5.70 -8.48
CA SER A 214 16.20 -5.56 -9.89
C SER A 214 17.73 -5.53 -10.07
N VAL A 215 18.45 -4.89 -9.16
CA VAL A 215 19.92 -4.87 -9.15
C VAL A 215 20.49 -6.28 -8.94
N GLN A 216 19.90 -7.08 -8.04
CA GLN A 216 20.39 -8.44 -7.77
C GLN A 216 20.10 -9.46 -8.88
N ILE A 217 19.08 -9.23 -9.68
CA ILE A 217 18.80 -10.06 -10.86
C ILE A 217 19.78 -9.74 -12.00
N ALA A 218 20.27 -8.50 -12.07
CA ALA A 218 21.20 -8.03 -13.09
C ALA A 218 22.67 -8.35 -12.79
N SER A 219 23.01 -8.68 -11.54
CA SER A 219 24.37 -9.04 -11.07
C SER A 219 24.67 -10.52 -11.24
#